data_AF-A0A318MVK0-F1
#
_entry.id   AF-A0A318MVK0-F1
#
_cell.length_a   1.000
_cell.length_b   1.000
_cell.length_c   1.000
_cell.angle_alpha   90.00
_cell.angle_beta   90.00
_cell.angle_gamma   90.00
#
_symmetry.space_group_name_H-M   'P 1'
#
loop_
_entity.id
_entity.type
_entity.pdbx_description
1 polymer ?
#
loop_
_entity_poly.entity_id
_entity_poly.type
_entity_poly.pdbx_seq_one_letter_code
_entity_poly.pdbx_strand_id
1 'polypeptide(L)'
;KNNNIHFDLNANQFAENTGWVGSDDGLLVLDLNNNGIIDNGRELFGEHTLLKDGSLAKNGYQALAEYDENGDGVIDKKDSIWQKLKVWQDKNSNGYTDENELISLEKAGISAISTKYSKSDHTDSNGNEHRLIGEITYTDGKKGQSTDVWFATNQANTIYTGDKHYIEGIENYPSIRGFGNLINLSYALSQNNKLKNLLDKFIANPITTDIQEVVDDIIFSWANVSQVDPNSRGIFDARKLSVLEIITGEKYTNIYFGDKTPPIGSYAADLLLAEYNKFKHYVTANLLAQTEFKQEFKLLKIDINDDKELFIDFSQLENYLNSNQKTNDARSLLLQEVIDGYLTYNSNDKYYQSIKDNLGKNTLLGDNFYLFGLSGHTTVEDTSGSDKLLFMNNIKAKDIIFSRQGANITVKSIDGNSSITFKNVFKDAKSVKSGINNDNVIEEFVFANGTKLTWDDVLKDHLQMVGSNGNDTLLGSTGNDILSGGKGNDFLSGGEGNDTYIFNLGDGHDTIDNQGQFKYVGFWGEEKTDVDIIRFGKGIRADMLRSARKNKDLIISIDKKNSITIKNWFSTGNEQLIARVDYF
;
A
#
# COMPACT_ATOMS: atom_id res chain seq x y z
N LYS A 1 31.48 -6.87 -13.15
CA LYS A 1 31.39 -7.05 -11.67
C LYS A 1 29.97 -6.73 -11.23
N ASN A 2 29.45 -7.39 -10.19
CA ASN A 2 28.16 -7.06 -9.57
C ASN A 2 28.39 -6.52 -8.15
N ASN A 3 29.08 -5.38 -8.07
CA ASN A 3 29.25 -4.65 -6.82
C ASN A 3 28.12 -3.62 -6.70
N ASN A 4 27.83 -3.13 -5.49
CA ASN A 4 26.86 -2.05 -5.22
C ASN A 4 27.32 -0.70 -5.82
N ILE A 5 27.41 -0.65 -7.15
CA ILE A 5 27.82 0.48 -7.99
C ILE A 5 26.56 1.11 -8.55
N HIS A 6 26.53 2.44 -8.59
CA HIS A 6 25.40 3.21 -9.09
C HIS A 6 25.86 4.16 -10.20
N PHE A 7 25.23 4.08 -11.36
CA PHE A 7 25.48 4.98 -12.48
C PHE A 7 24.17 5.27 -13.22
N ASP A 8 23.95 6.51 -13.66
CA ASP A 8 22.72 6.92 -14.34
C ASP A 8 22.80 6.60 -15.83
N LEU A 9 22.39 5.39 -16.21
CA LEU A 9 22.57 4.88 -17.58
C LEU A 9 21.64 5.55 -18.60
N ASN A 10 20.48 6.04 -18.17
CA ASN A 10 19.48 6.61 -19.06
C ASN A 10 19.35 8.15 -18.96
N ALA A 11 20.16 8.77 -18.10
CA ALA A 11 20.21 10.20 -17.80
C ALA A 11 18.88 10.76 -17.29
N ASN A 12 18.22 10.02 -16.40
CA ASN A 12 16.95 10.42 -15.76
C ASN A 12 17.15 11.02 -14.36
N GLN A 13 18.40 11.23 -13.93
CA GLN A 13 18.82 11.71 -12.60
C GLN A 13 18.72 10.68 -11.48
N PHE A 14 18.53 9.39 -11.81
CA PHE A 14 18.52 8.28 -10.88
C PHE A 14 19.58 7.27 -11.31
N ALA A 15 20.73 7.32 -10.64
CA ALA A 15 21.79 6.35 -10.84
C ALA A 15 21.31 4.97 -10.39
N GLU A 16 21.16 4.03 -11.32
CA GLU A 16 20.70 2.69 -11.03
C GLU A 16 21.82 1.82 -10.47
N ASN A 17 21.50 0.94 -9.52
CA ASN A 17 22.44 -0.10 -9.16
C ASN A 17 22.68 -1.00 -10.38
N THR A 18 23.93 -1.04 -10.85
CA THR A 18 24.26 -1.62 -12.15
C THR A 18 25.44 -2.57 -12.04
N GLY A 19 25.41 -3.63 -12.84
CA GLY A 19 26.60 -4.36 -13.23
C GLY A 19 27.60 -3.39 -13.88
N TRP A 20 28.88 -3.69 -13.76
CA TRP A 20 29.93 -2.75 -14.17
C TRP A 20 31.12 -3.41 -14.84
N VAL A 21 31.83 -2.62 -15.63
CA VAL A 21 33.08 -2.99 -16.31
C VAL A 21 34.17 -3.39 -15.31
N GLY A 22 35.03 -4.34 -15.69
CA GLY A 22 36.21 -4.70 -14.89
C GLY A 22 37.32 -3.66 -15.02
N SER A 23 38.27 -3.63 -14.08
CA SER A 23 39.38 -2.66 -14.08
C SER A 23 40.34 -2.82 -15.27
N ASP A 24 40.34 -3.98 -15.93
CA ASP A 24 41.21 -4.28 -17.06
C ASP A 24 40.57 -3.90 -18.41
N ASP A 25 39.27 -3.62 -18.41
CA ASP A 25 38.49 -3.18 -19.56
C ASP A 25 38.24 -1.66 -19.48
N GLY A 26 37.74 -1.06 -20.57
CA GLY A 26 37.42 0.36 -20.59
C GLY A 26 36.15 0.66 -21.38
N LEU A 27 35.41 1.66 -20.93
CA LEU A 27 34.22 2.18 -21.59
C LEU A 27 34.65 3.23 -22.62
N LEU A 28 34.10 3.17 -23.83
CA LEU A 28 34.24 4.26 -24.80
C LEU A 28 33.30 5.39 -24.39
N VAL A 29 33.85 6.61 -24.26
CA VAL A 29 33.11 7.76 -23.73
C VAL A 29 33.37 9.03 -24.54
N LEU A 30 32.42 9.95 -24.46
CA LEU A 30 32.49 11.29 -25.00
C LEU A 30 31.90 12.27 -23.98
N ASP A 31 32.76 13.06 -23.36
CA ASP A 31 32.37 14.17 -22.48
C ASP A 31 31.65 15.24 -23.33
N LEU A 32 30.33 15.33 -23.18
CA LEU A 32 29.47 16.18 -24.01
C LEU A 32 29.42 17.62 -23.50
N ASN A 33 29.58 17.81 -22.19
CA ASN A 33 29.47 19.11 -21.54
C ASN A 33 30.84 19.77 -21.26
N ASN A 34 31.93 19.05 -21.54
CA ASN A 34 33.33 19.42 -21.30
C ASN A 34 33.65 19.73 -19.83
N ASN A 35 33.02 19.03 -18.88
CA ASN A 35 33.29 19.18 -17.45
C ASN A 35 34.43 18.27 -16.94
N GLY A 36 34.95 17.37 -17.78
CA GLY A 36 36.02 16.43 -17.46
C GLY A 36 35.58 15.19 -16.67
N ILE A 37 34.28 14.95 -16.55
CA ILE A 37 33.65 13.89 -15.76
C ILE A 37 32.62 13.21 -16.65
N ILE A 38 32.58 11.88 -16.65
CA ILE A 38 31.50 11.11 -17.26
C ILE A 38 30.50 10.80 -16.16
N ASP A 39 29.34 11.46 -16.19
CA ASP A 39 28.38 11.45 -15.07
C ASP A 39 27.04 10.77 -15.40
N ASN A 40 26.75 10.50 -16.68
CA ASN A 40 25.56 9.77 -17.09
C ASN A 40 25.74 9.07 -18.46
N GLY A 41 24.77 8.22 -18.82
CA GLY A 41 24.83 7.38 -20.02
C GLY A 41 24.70 8.12 -21.35
N ARG A 42 24.40 9.43 -21.39
CA ARG A 42 24.50 10.23 -22.63
C ARG A 42 25.94 10.37 -23.10
N GLU A 43 26.88 10.27 -22.17
CA GLU A 43 28.32 10.40 -22.41
C GLU A 43 28.98 9.04 -22.65
N LEU A 44 28.20 7.96 -22.54
CA LEU A 44 28.56 6.61 -22.99
C LEU A 44 28.02 6.36 -24.40
N PHE A 45 28.65 5.43 -25.12
CA PHE A 45 28.10 4.92 -26.39
C PHE A 45 27.17 3.72 -26.12
N GLY A 46 25.87 3.90 -26.36
CA GLY A 46 24.85 2.89 -26.11
C GLY A 46 23.47 3.30 -26.64
N GLU A 47 22.41 2.61 -26.21
CA GLU A 47 21.03 2.95 -26.62
C GLU A 47 20.50 4.26 -26.01
N HIS A 48 21.18 4.78 -24.98
CA HIS A 48 20.88 6.07 -24.40
C HIS A 48 21.71 7.21 -24.99
N THR A 49 22.53 6.98 -26.02
CA THR A 49 23.18 8.08 -26.75
C THR A 49 22.18 8.82 -27.63
N LEU A 50 22.22 10.15 -27.64
CA LEU A 50 21.44 10.97 -28.58
C LEU A 50 22.16 11.03 -29.93
N LEU A 51 21.40 10.74 -30.99
CA LEU A 51 21.84 10.96 -32.36
C LEU A 51 21.74 12.45 -32.74
N LYS A 52 22.35 12.85 -33.86
CA LYS A 52 22.32 14.25 -34.36
C LYS A 52 20.91 14.79 -34.60
N ASP A 53 19.94 13.91 -34.86
CA ASP A 53 18.53 14.27 -35.04
C ASP A 53 17.75 14.38 -33.71
N GLY A 54 18.40 14.10 -32.58
CA GLY A 54 17.81 14.11 -31.24
C GLY A 54 17.10 12.82 -30.84
N SER A 55 17.07 11.80 -31.70
CA SER A 55 16.53 10.47 -31.35
C SER A 55 17.55 9.63 -30.58
N LEU A 56 17.08 8.60 -29.87
CA LEU A 56 17.96 7.63 -29.22
C LEU A 56 18.56 6.67 -30.25
N ALA A 57 19.85 6.37 -30.09
CA ALA A 57 20.51 5.32 -30.86
C ALA A 57 19.89 3.94 -30.53
N LYS A 58 19.91 3.01 -31.49
CA LYS A 58 19.46 1.62 -31.23
C LYS A 58 20.52 0.79 -30.51
N ASN A 59 21.77 1.23 -30.52
CA ASN A 59 22.93 0.60 -29.89
C ASN A 59 24.15 1.53 -30.01
N GLY A 60 25.23 1.22 -29.28
CA GLY A 60 26.44 2.03 -29.24
C GLY A 60 27.19 2.12 -30.57
N TYR A 61 27.14 1.08 -31.41
CA TYR A 61 27.79 1.12 -32.73
C TYR A 61 27.08 2.06 -33.71
N GLN A 62 25.74 2.13 -33.67
CA GLN A 62 25.00 3.11 -34.46
C GLN A 62 25.36 4.54 -34.01
N ALA A 63 25.43 4.77 -32.69
CA ALA A 63 25.83 6.07 -32.15
C ALA A 63 27.25 6.44 -32.61
N LEU A 64 28.18 5.47 -32.60
CA LEU A 64 29.54 5.67 -33.06
C LEU A 64 29.61 5.98 -34.56
N ALA A 65 28.81 5.31 -35.38
CA ALA A 65 28.78 5.48 -36.84
C ALA A 65 28.38 6.90 -37.30
N GLU A 66 27.66 7.69 -36.47
CA GLU A 66 27.35 9.08 -36.81
C GLU A 66 28.59 9.98 -36.89
N TYR A 67 29.70 9.55 -36.31
CA TYR A 67 30.95 10.29 -36.30
C TYR A 67 31.96 9.80 -37.35
N ASP A 68 31.60 8.82 -38.18
CA ASP A 68 32.41 8.38 -39.33
C ASP A 68 32.17 9.34 -40.49
N GLU A 69 32.99 10.38 -40.57
CA GLU A 69 32.79 11.50 -41.50
C GLU A 69 33.17 11.13 -42.93
N ASN A 70 34.09 10.18 -43.07
CA ASN A 70 34.64 9.77 -44.35
C ASN A 70 33.95 8.50 -44.93
N GLY A 71 33.17 7.78 -44.12
CA GLY A 71 32.36 6.63 -44.50
C GLY A 71 33.15 5.35 -44.75
N ASP A 72 34.36 5.21 -44.20
CA ASP A 72 35.20 4.02 -44.37
C ASP A 72 34.83 2.87 -43.41
N GLY A 73 33.89 3.10 -42.49
CA GLY A 73 33.37 2.12 -41.55
C GLY A 73 34.24 1.96 -40.30
N VAL A 74 35.17 2.89 -40.06
CA VAL A 74 35.94 2.97 -38.82
C VAL A 74 35.96 4.40 -38.30
N ILE A 75 36.04 4.54 -36.98
CA ILE A 75 36.43 5.81 -36.34
C ILE A 75 37.93 5.76 -36.13
N ASP A 76 38.66 6.66 -36.79
CA ASP A 76 40.10 6.81 -36.68
C ASP A 76 40.54 8.29 -36.70
N LYS A 77 41.84 8.55 -36.75
CA LYS A 77 42.41 9.91 -36.77
C LYS A 77 41.96 10.78 -37.96
N LYS A 78 41.30 10.21 -38.98
CA LYS A 78 40.72 10.95 -40.11
C LYS A 78 39.39 11.61 -39.74
N ASP A 79 38.75 11.19 -38.65
CA ASP A 79 37.46 11.71 -38.18
C ASP A 79 37.66 12.79 -37.11
N SER A 80 36.93 13.90 -37.22
CA SER A 80 37.11 15.05 -36.33
C SER A 80 36.81 14.74 -34.86
N ILE A 81 36.00 13.71 -34.57
CA ILE A 81 35.65 13.29 -33.21
C ILE A 81 36.81 12.66 -32.46
N TRP A 82 37.81 12.10 -33.18
CA TRP A 82 38.79 11.17 -32.63
C TRP A 82 39.54 11.71 -31.41
N GLN A 83 39.93 12.98 -31.43
CA GLN A 83 40.68 13.62 -30.33
C GLN A 83 39.83 13.87 -29.07
N LYS A 84 38.49 13.89 -29.21
CA LYS A 84 37.54 14.08 -28.10
C LYS A 84 37.18 12.78 -27.42
N LEU A 85 37.16 11.67 -28.16
CA LEU A 85 36.88 10.35 -27.59
C LEU A 85 37.93 9.98 -26.54
N LYS A 86 37.45 9.35 -25.46
CA LYS A 86 38.29 8.80 -24.39
C LYS A 86 37.90 7.35 -24.12
N VAL A 87 38.80 6.65 -23.45
CA VAL A 87 38.49 5.40 -22.75
C VAL A 87 38.42 5.74 -21.26
N TRP A 88 37.31 5.41 -20.63
CA TRP A 88 37.17 5.43 -19.18
C TRP A 88 37.50 4.04 -18.63
N GLN A 89 38.64 3.95 -17.95
CA GLN A 89 39.06 2.75 -17.24
C GLN A 89 38.86 2.97 -15.75
N ASP A 90 37.70 2.56 -15.23
CA ASP A 90 37.34 2.65 -13.81
C ASP A 90 38.12 1.60 -13.00
N LYS A 91 39.20 2.04 -12.35
CA LYS A 91 40.19 1.15 -11.73
C LYS A 91 39.72 0.62 -10.39
N ASN A 92 38.95 1.41 -9.65
CA ASN A 92 38.41 1.01 -8.36
C ASN A 92 36.99 0.42 -8.48
N SER A 93 36.39 0.49 -9.68
CA SER A 93 35.04 0.05 -9.99
C SER A 93 34.00 0.71 -9.08
N ASN A 94 34.08 2.03 -8.92
CA ASN A 94 33.15 2.81 -8.09
C ASN A 94 32.03 3.51 -8.89
N GLY A 95 32.09 3.51 -10.22
CA GLY A 95 31.11 4.16 -11.09
C GLY A 95 31.25 5.69 -11.17
N TYR A 96 32.34 6.26 -10.67
CA TYR A 96 32.64 7.69 -10.75
C TYR A 96 33.92 7.91 -11.56
N THR A 97 33.95 8.98 -12.35
CA THR A 97 35.19 9.34 -13.06
C THR A 97 36.20 9.92 -12.07
N ASP A 98 37.24 9.14 -11.74
CA ASP A 98 38.33 9.61 -10.88
C ASP A 98 39.51 10.21 -11.69
N GLU A 99 40.39 10.93 -10.99
CA GLU A 99 41.60 11.47 -11.59
C GLU A 99 42.44 10.34 -12.24
N ASN A 100 42.81 10.52 -13.51
CA ASN A 100 43.62 9.58 -14.32
C ASN A 100 42.89 8.33 -14.80
N GLU A 101 41.57 8.27 -14.73
CA GLU A 101 40.78 7.16 -15.30
C GLU A 101 40.33 7.41 -16.74
N LEU A 102 40.21 8.68 -17.15
CA LEU A 102 40.01 9.06 -18.54
C LEU A 102 41.35 9.12 -19.27
N ILE A 103 41.50 8.27 -20.27
CA ILE A 103 42.69 8.23 -21.13
C ILE A 103 42.31 8.42 -22.60
N SER A 104 43.20 9.02 -23.41
CA SER A 104 42.96 9.11 -24.85
C SER A 104 43.03 7.75 -25.51
N LEU A 105 42.41 7.60 -26.68
CA LEU A 105 42.47 6.38 -27.47
C LEU A 105 43.92 5.98 -27.78
N GLU A 106 44.79 6.94 -28.10
CA GLU A 106 46.22 6.66 -28.35
C GLU A 106 46.96 6.17 -27.10
N LYS A 107 46.64 6.73 -25.92
CA LYS A 107 47.22 6.28 -24.65
C LYS A 107 46.74 4.89 -24.26
N ALA A 108 45.51 4.53 -24.64
CA ALA A 108 44.98 3.17 -24.56
C ALA A 108 45.56 2.22 -25.64
N GLY A 109 46.42 2.74 -26.53
CA GLY A 109 47.02 1.97 -27.63
C GLY A 109 46.06 1.68 -28.77
N ILE A 110 44.92 2.36 -28.86
CA ILE A 110 43.90 2.17 -29.91
C ILE A 110 44.18 3.13 -31.08
N SER A 111 44.06 2.61 -32.30
CA SER A 111 44.30 3.36 -33.55
C SER A 111 43.07 3.45 -34.47
N ALA A 112 42.10 2.55 -34.31
CA ALA A 112 40.81 2.61 -35.00
C ALA A 112 39.75 1.78 -34.25
N ILE A 113 38.49 2.18 -34.35
CA ILE A 113 37.33 1.45 -33.79
C ILE A 113 36.35 1.16 -34.93
N SER A 114 35.99 -0.09 -35.13
CA SER A 114 35.01 -0.49 -36.16
C SER A 114 33.60 0.00 -35.79
N THR A 115 32.90 0.60 -36.75
CA THR A 115 31.46 0.87 -36.63
C THR A 115 30.60 -0.32 -37.03
N LYS A 116 31.22 -1.36 -37.63
CA LYS A 116 30.59 -2.64 -37.96
C LYS A 116 30.61 -3.59 -36.77
N TYR A 117 29.55 -4.38 -36.67
CA TYR A 117 29.35 -5.32 -35.57
C TYR A 117 28.60 -6.58 -36.02
N SER A 118 28.68 -7.63 -35.22
CA SER A 118 27.85 -8.84 -35.30
C SER A 118 27.01 -8.99 -34.03
N LYS A 119 25.92 -9.77 -34.10
CA LYS A 119 25.11 -10.10 -32.92
C LYS A 119 25.78 -11.15 -32.05
N SER A 120 25.54 -11.08 -30.76
CA SER A 120 25.95 -12.05 -29.76
C SER A 120 24.82 -12.28 -28.77
N ASP A 121 24.66 -13.54 -28.34
CA ASP A 121 23.69 -13.96 -27.33
C ASP A 121 24.41 -14.33 -26.01
N HIS A 122 25.64 -13.85 -25.81
CA HIS A 122 26.43 -14.12 -24.62
C HIS A 122 25.96 -13.29 -23.42
N THR A 123 25.71 -13.94 -22.30
CA THR A 123 25.52 -13.32 -20.99
C THR A 123 26.63 -13.77 -20.06
N ASP A 124 27.25 -12.83 -19.34
CA ASP A 124 28.33 -13.14 -18.41
C ASP A 124 27.81 -13.69 -17.06
N SER A 125 28.73 -14.09 -16.17
CA SER A 125 28.38 -14.64 -14.85
C SER A 125 27.72 -13.65 -13.89
N ASN A 126 27.70 -12.35 -14.21
CA ASN A 126 27.05 -11.30 -13.44
C ASN A 126 25.70 -10.90 -14.04
N GLY A 127 25.26 -11.55 -15.14
CA GLY A 127 24.01 -11.25 -15.80
C GLY A 127 24.07 -10.13 -16.84
N ASN A 128 25.26 -9.60 -17.16
CA ASN A 128 25.38 -8.57 -18.20
C ASN A 128 25.33 -9.23 -19.58
N GLU A 129 24.54 -8.68 -20.50
CA GLU A 129 24.38 -9.22 -21.84
C GLU A 129 25.31 -8.52 -22.83
N HIS A 130 26.12 -9.29 -23.54
CA HIS A 130 27.04 -8.81 -24.57
C HIS A 130 26.36 -8.98 -25.92
N ARG A 131 25.55 -7.98 -26.31
CA ARG A 131 24.58 -8.12 -27.41
C ARG A 131 25.20 -7.94 -28.78
N LEU A 132 26.21 -7.09 -28.91
CA LEU A 132 26.89 -6.85 -30.19
C LEU A 132 28.40 -6.86 -30.02
N ILE A 133 29.11 -7.48 -30.96
CA ILE A 133 30.57 -7.59 -30.94
C ILE A 133 31.14 -6.89 -32.18
N GLY A 134 32.12 -6.03 -31.94
CA GLY A 134 32.88 -5.30 -32.95
C GLY A 134 34.38 -5.49 -32.76
N GLU A 135 35.16 -4.70 -33.47
CA GLU A 135 36.61 -4.81 -33.50
C GLU A 135 37.28 -3.45 -33.25
N ILE A 136 38.34 -3.45 -32.44
CA ILE A 136 39.29 -2.34 -32.34
C ILE A 136 40.62 -2.75 -32.96
N THR A 137 41.34 -1.78 -33.52
CA THR A 137 42.71 -1.98 -34.02
C THR A 137 43.67 -1.24 -33.11
N TYR A 138 44.63 -1.95 -32.53
CA TYR A 138 45.68 -1.35 -31.72
C TYR A 138 46.78 -0.71 -32.59
N THR A 139 47.58 0.18 -32.02
CA THR A 139 48.66 0.89 -32.70
C THR A 139 49.77 -0.03 -33.24
N ASP A 140 49.88 -1.25 -32.69
CA ASP A 140 50.79 -2.29 -33.20
C ASP A 140 50.17 -3.14 -34.34
N GLY A 141 48.95 -2.80 -34.76
CA GLY A 141 48.19 -3.49 -35.81
C GLY A 141 47.41 -4.70 -35.34
N LYS A 142 47.54 -5.12 -34.07
CA LYS A 142 46.72 -6.21 -33.52
C LYS A 142 45.24 -5.83 -33.47
N LYS A 143 44.38 -6.83 -33.57
CA LYS A 143 42.94 -6.68 -33.41
C LYS A 143 42.53 -7.02 -31.98
N GLY A 144 41.66 -6.20 -31.42
CA GLY A 144 40.98 -6.42 -30.14
C GLY A 144 39.47 -6.42 -30.34
N GLN A 145 38.74 -6.77 -29.28
CA GLN A 145 37.29 -6.84 -29.30
C GLN A 145 36.69 -5.58 -28.67
N SER A 146 35.64 -5.04 -29.27
CA SER A 146 34.70 -4.12 -28.61
C SER A 146 33.35 -4.81 -28.45
N THR A 147 32.57 -4.42 -27.44
CA THR A 147 31.27 -5.04 -27.14
C THR A 147 30.24 -3.98 -26.73
N ASP A 148 29.01 -4.12 -27.21
CA ASP A 148 27.84 -3.41 -26.71
C ASP A 148 27.27 -4.25 -25.55
N VAL A 149 27.39 -3.72 -24.33
CA VAL A 149 27.04 -4.44 -23.11
C VAL A 149 25.81 -3.81 -22.48
N TRP A 150 24.80 -4.64 -22.26
CA TRP A 150 23.62 -4.30 -21.49
C TRP A 150 23.84 -4.78 -20.08
N PHE A 151 24.17 -3.83 -19.20
CA PHE A 151 24.42 -4.14 -17.79
C PHE A 151 23.13 -4.64 -17.13
N ALA A 152 23.28 -5.64 -16.27
CA ALA A 152 22.20 -6.02 -15.37
C ALA A 152 21.96 -4.86 -14.40
N THR A 153 20.73 -4.38 -14.30
CA THR A 153 20.37 -3.26 -13.41
C THR A 153 19.30 -3.66 -12.41
N ASN A 154 19.34 -3.05 -11.23
CA ASN A 154 18.25 -3.06 -10.28
C ASN A 154 17.61 -1.66 -10.26
N GLN A 155 16.58 -1.50 -11.07
CA GLN A 155 15.84 -0.25 -11.28
C GLN A 155 15.14 0.26 -10.03
N ALA A 156 14.93 -0.56 -9.00
CA ALA A 156 14.34 -0.13 -7.73
C ALA A 156 15.40 0.41 -6.74
N ASN A 157 16.67 0.02 -6.89
CA ASN A 157 17.77 0.46 -6.03
C ASN A 157 18.59 1.57 -6.71
N THR A 158 18.10 2.80 -6.58
CA THR A 158 18.68 3.98 -7.23
C THR A 158 19.22 4.98 -6.21
N ILE A 159 20.06 5.90 -6.71
CA ILE A 159 20.49 7.12 -6.02
C ILE A 159 20.13 8.32 -6.87
N TYR A 160 19.36 9.26 -6.31
CA TYR A 160 19.06 10.52 -6.99
C TYR A 160 20.33 11.39 -7.09
N THR A 161 20.73 11.69 -8.33
CA THR A 161 21.93 12.47 -8.69
C THR A 161 21.61 13.90 -9.14
N GLY A 162 20.32 14.24 -9.31
CA GLY A 162 19.90 15.59 -9.68
C GLY A 162 20.07 16.62 -8.57
N ASP A 163 19.66 17.86 -8.86
CA ASP A 163 19.83 18.99 -7.95
C ASP A 163 19.07 18.81 -6.62
N LYS A 164 19.79 19.01 -5.51
CA LYS A 164 19.28 18.86 -4.15
C LYS A 164 18.93 20.23 -3.57
N HIS A 165 17.69 20.66 -3.79
CA HIS A 165 17.17 21.91 -3.24
C HIS A 165 16.41 21.64 -1.93
N TYR A 166 16.74 22.37 -0.87
CA TYR A 166 16.05 22.33 0.42
C TYR A 166 15.31 23.66 0.67
N ILE A 167 14.13 23.58 1.27
CA ILE A 167 13.43 24.75 1.79
C ILE A 167 13.88 25.07 3.20
N GLU A 168 13.78 26.35 3.60
CA GLU A 168 14.00 26.75 4.99
C GLU A 168 13.02 26.00 5.91
N GLY A 169 13.53 25.46 7.02
CA GLY A 169 12.74 24.71 7.99
C GLY A 169 12.44 23.26 7.59
N ILE A 170 13.08 22.71 6.55
CA ILE A 170 12.86 21.33 6.09
C ILE A 170 13.13 20.29 7.19
N GLU A 171 14.00 20.58 8.14
CA GLU A 171 14.32 19.72 9.30
C GLU A 171 13.13 19.51 10.25
N ASN A 172 12.07 20.31 10.11
CA ASN A 172 10.82 20.15 10.86
C ASN A 172 9.87 19.14 10.21
N TYR A 173 10.15 18.68 8.99
CA TYR A 173 9.34 17.70 8.27
C TYR A 173 9.96 16.30 8.32
N PRO A 174 9.13 15.24 8.32
CA PRO A 174 9.62 13.88 8.12
C PRO A 174 10.38 13.74 6.79
N SER A 175 11.43 12.93 6.80
CA SER A 175 12.18 12.55 5.59
C SER A 175 12.02 11.06 5.35
N ILE A 176 11.71 10.68 4.11
CA ILE A 176 11.54 9.29 3.68
C ILE A 176 12.39 9.09 2.44
N ARG A 177 13.13 7.97 2.39
CA ARG A 177 13.88 7.57 1.21
C ARG A 177 12.92 7.20 0.08
N GLY A 178 13.19 7.71 -1.12
CA GLY A 178 12.53 7.24 -2.34
C GLY A 178 13.25 6.03 -2.94
N PHE A 179 12.52 5.25 -3.74
CA PHE A 179 13.02 4.09 -4.48
C PHE A 179 12.79 4.30 -5.97
N GLY A 180 13.53 3.57 -6.81
CA GLY A 180 13.47 3.71 -8.25
C GLY A 180 13.53 5.17 -8.71
N ASN A 181 12.51 5.64 -9.39
CA ASN A 181 12.44 7.02 -9.88
C ASN A 181 11.67 7.97 -8.95
N LEU A 182 11.48 7.59 -7.68
CA LEU A 182 10.90 8.46 -6.66
C LEU A 182 12.03 9.20 -5.92
N ILE A 183 12.05 10.52 -6.01
CA ILE A 183 12.97 11.35 -5.21
C ILE A 183 12.66 11.24 -3.71
N ASN A 184 13.63 11.46 -2.83
CA ASN A 184 13.37 11.51 -1.39
C ASN A 184 12.32 12.57 -1.04
N LEU A 185 11.50 12.29 -0.02
CA LEU A 185 10.38 13.15 0.39
C LEU A 185 10.84 14.59 0.70
N SER A 186 12.00 14.73 1.34
CA SER A 186 12.59 16.03 1.69
C SER A 186 12.96 16.87 0.46
N TYR A 187 13.39 16.25 -0.63
CA TYR A 187 13.64 16.95 -1.90
C TYR A 187 12.33 17.34 -2.58
N ALA A 188 11.34 16.43 -2.60
CA ALA A 188 10.04 16.68 -3.21
C ALA A 188 9.30 17.87 -2.57
N LEU A 189 9.45 18.04 -1.25
CA LEU A 189 8.83 19.14 -0.52
C LEU A 189 9.27 20.51 -1.02
N SER A 190 10.51 20.64 -1.51
CA SER A 190 11.02 21.92 -1.99
C SER A 190 10.29 22.46 -3.22
N GLN A 191 9.64 21.57 -3.98
CA GLN A 191 8.98 21.90 -5.25
C GLN A 191 7.46 21.69 -5.21
N ASN A 192 6.89 21.26 -4.07
CA ASN A 192 5.50 20.81 -3.99
C ASN A 192 4.74 21.34 -2.76
N ASN A 193 4.07 22.49 -2.93
CA ASN A 193 3.24 23.10 -1.88
C ASN A 193 2.04 22.24 -1.46
N LYS A 194 1.47 21.43 -2.36
CA LYS A 194 0.37 20.52 -2.03
C LYS A 194 0.84 19.44 -1.06
N LEU A 195 1.99 18.84 -1.36
CA LEU A 195 2.63 17.84 -0.50
C LEU A 195 2.95 18.41 0.88
N LYS A 196 3.48 19.64 0.94
CA LYS A 196 3.75 20.34 2.20
C LYS A 196 2.49 20.49 3.05
N ASN A 197 1.38 20.94 2.47
CA ASN A 197 0.12 21.10 3.20
C ASN A 197 -0.44 19.76 3.71
N LEU A 198 -0.27 18.68 2.96
CA LEU A 198 -0.68 17.34 3.38
C LEU A 198 0.17 16.83 4.56
N LEU A 199 1.48 17.08 4.53
CA LEU A 199 2.36 16.79 5.68
C LEU A 199 2.04 17.68 6.89
N ASP A 200 1.76 18.97 6.70
CA ASP A 200 1.34 19.86 7.78
C ASP A 200 0.05 19.32 8.46
N LYS A 201 -0.92 18.83 7.68
CA LYS A 201 -2.13 18.16 8.19
C LYS A 201 -1.79 16.89 8.97
N PHE A 202 -0.91 16.04 8.42
CA PHE A 202 -0.48 14.80 9.08
C PHE A 202 0.25 15.09 10.40
N ILE A 203 1.22 16.01 10.41
CA ILE A 203 2.01 16.35 11.62
C ILE A 203 1.11 16.93 12.72
N ALA A 204 0.12 17.73 12.36
CA ALA A 204 -0.81 18.31 13.32
C ALA A 204 -1.70 17.25 13.99
N ASN A 205 -1.96 16.13 13.31
CA ASN A 205 -2.79 15.05 13.83
C ASN A 205 -2.39 13.70 13.19
N PRO A 206 -1.29 13.09 13.65
CA PRO A 206 -0.72 11.90 13.00
C PRO A 206 -1.56 10.64 13.25
N ILE A 207 -2.50 10.70 14.20
CA ILE A 207 -3.36 9.59 14.59
C ILE A 207 -4.84 9.97 14.39
N THR A 208 -5.35 9.84 13.16
CA THR A 208 -6.74 10.14 12.79
C THR A 208 -7.46 8.94 12.19
N THR A 209 -8.79 9.05 12.02
CA THR A 209 -9.59 8.06 11.29
C THR A 209 -9.34 8.11 9.78
N ASP A 210 -8.97 9.27 9.25
CA ASP A 210 -8.68 9.49 7.81
C ASP A 210 -7.20 9.29 7.46
N ILE A 211 -6.37 8.81 8.39
CA ILE A 211 -4.91 8.70 8.21
C ILE A 211 -4.54 7.95 6.93
N GLN A 212 -5.27 6.89 6.59
CA GLN A 212 -5.01 6.09 5.39
C GLN A 212 -5.24 6.88 4.10
N GLU A 213 -6.29 7.70 4.03
CA GLU A 213 -6.58 8.54 2.87
C GLU A 213 -5.56 9.68 2.77
N VAL A 214 -5.21 10.28 3.91
CA VAL A 214 -4.18 11.32 3.99
C VAL A 214 -2.83 10.78 3.50
N VAL A 215 -2.45 9.57 3.90
CA VAL A 215 -1.20 8.94 3.43
C VAL A 215 -1.27 8.61 1.94
N ASP A 216 -2.40 8.14 1.41
CA ASP A 216 -2.57 7.95 -0.04
C ASP A 216 -2.37 9.28 -0.79
N ASP A 217 -2.97 10.37 -0.31
CA ASP A 217 -2.80 11.70 -0.90
C ASP A 217 -1.36 12.21 -0.81
N ILE A 218 -0.66 11.95 0.30
CA ILE A 218 0.78 12.24 0.46
C ILE A 218 1.58 11.49 -0.59
N ILE A 219 1.36 10.18 -0.72
CA ILE A 219 2.07 9.31 -1.68
C ILE A 219 1.79 9.78 -3.12
N PHE A 220 0.53 10.07 -3.46
CA PHE A 220 0.16 10.53 -4.81
C PHE A 220 0.71 11.91 -5.14
N SER A 221 0.78 12.81 -4.16
CA SER A 221 1.39 14.13 -4.34
C SER A 221 2.91 14.01 -4.43
N TRP A 222 3.54 13.14 -3.62
CA TRP A 222 4.98 12.90 -3.61
C TRP A 222 5.46 12.29 -4.93
N ALA A 223 4.77 11.26 -5.43
CA ALA A 223 5.05 10.64 -6.72
C ALA A 223 4.58 11.47 -7.93
N ASN A 224 3.94 12.63 -7.70
CA ASN A 224 3.38 13.49 -8.74
C ASN A 224 2.39 12.76 -9.69
N VAL A 225 1.52 11.92 -9.13
CA VAL A 225 0.50 11.14 -9.86
C VAL A 225 -0.94 11.53 -9.53
N SER A 226 -1.14 12.60 -8.74
CA SER A 226 -2.47 13.07 -8.31
C SER A 226 -3.44 13.32 -9.47
N GLN A 227 -2.93 13.64 -10.66
CA GLN A 227 -3.66 13.96 -11.89
C GLN A 227 -4.00 12.73 -12.74
N VAL A 228 -3.46 11.55 -12.43
CA VAL A 228 -3.76 10.33 -13.17
C VAL A 228 -5.21 9.93 -12.88
N ASP A 229 -6.00 9.71 -13.94
CA ASP A 229 -7.38 9.23 -13.81
C ASP A 229 -7.37 7.83 -13.17
N PRO A 230 -7.98 7.64 -11.98
CA PRO A 230 -7.98 6.36 -11.26
C PRO A 230 -8.50 5.19 -12.10
N ASN A 231 -9.38 5.44 -13.07
CA ASN A 231 -10.01 4.38 -13.86
C ASN A 231 -9.29 4.09 -15.20
N SER A 232 -8.19 4.78 -15.49
CA SER A 232 -7.50 4.71 -16.78
C SER A 232 -6.77 3.38 -17.06
N ARG A 233 -6.66 2.50 -16.05
CA ARG A 233 -5.95 1.21 -16.15
C ARG A 233 -6.84 -0.01 -15.84
N GLY A 234 -8.17 0.14 -15.91
CA GLY A 234 -9.13 -0.93 -15.67
C GLY A 234 -9.69 -0.91 -14.24
N ILE A 235 -9.77 -2.09 -13.60
CA ILE A 235 -10.41 -2.26 -12.28
C ILE A 235 -9.53 -1.85 -11.08
N PHE A 236 -8.30 -1.38 -11.34
CA PHE A 236 -7.32 -1.01 -10.33
C PHE A 236 -7.04 0.49 -10.42
N ASP A 237 -6.90 1.15 -9.27
CA ASP A 237 -6.61 2.59 -9.22
C ASP A 237 -5.27 2.88 -9.90
N ALA A 238 -5.34 3.51 -11.07
CA ALA A 238 -4.18 3.79 -11.90
C ALA A 238 -3.11 4.65 -11.19
N ARG A 239 -3.49 5.48 -10.21
CA ARG A 239 -2.54 6.27 -9.43
C ARG A 239 -1.63 5.37 -8.59
N LYS A 240 -2.20 4.34 -7.97
CA LYS A 240 -1.46 3.34 -7.19
C LYS A 240 -0.49 2.58 -8.09
N LEU A 241 -0.90 2.28 -9.32
CA LEU A 241 -0.03 1.59 -10.28
C LEU A 241 1.12 2.50 -10.69
N SER A 242 0.82 3.76 -11.01
CA SER A 242 1.86 4.73 -11.35
C SER A 242 2.87 4.92 -10.22
N VAL A 243 2.43 4.89 -8.95
CA VAL A 243 3.37 4.86 -7.80
C VAL A 243 4.27 3.63 -7.88
N LEU A 244 3.70 2.43 -8.07
CA LEU A 244 4.49 1.19 -8.20
C LEU A 244 5.49 1.27 -9.35
N GLU A 245 5.06 1.71 -10.52
CA GLU A 245 5.91 1.87 -11.71
C GLU A 245 7.07 2.86 -11.47
N ILE A 246 6.84 3.89 -10.64
CA ILE A 246 7.87 4.86 -10.26
C ILE A 246 8.84 4.22 -9.26
N ILE A 247 8.36 3.59 -8.18
CA ILE A 247 9.23 3.07 -7.11
C ILE A 247 10.03 1.83 -7.53
N THR A 248 9.59 1.11 -8.55
CA THR A 248 10.36 0.00 -9.15
C THR A 248 11.24 0.45 -10.31
N GLY A 249 10.99 1.62 -10.88
CA GLY A 249 11.60 2.09 -12.12
C GLY A 249 11.10 1.34 -13.38
N GLU A 250 10.13 0.43 -13.23
CA GLU A 250 9.66 -0.44 -14.31
C GLU A 250 8.18 -0.25 -14.61
N LYS A 251 7.81 -0.22 -15.88
CA LYS A 251 6.39 -0.19 -16.27
C LYS A 251 5.75 -1.55 -16.11
N TYR A 252 4.48 -1.56 -15.71
CA TYR A 252 3.69 -2.78 -15.71
C TYR A 252 3.48 -3.27 -17.14
N THR A 253 3.86 -4.52 -17.40
CA THR A 253 3.63 -5.21 -18.67
C THR A 253 2.61 -6.33 -18.49
N ASN A 254 1.73 -6.48 -19.47
CA ASN A 254 0.80 -7.60 -19.51
C ASN A 254 1.16 -8.49 -20.69
N ILE A 255 1.62 -9.70 -20.37
CA ILE A 255 2.10 -10.68 -21.36
C ILE A 255 1.06 -11.08 -22.41
N TYR A 256 -0.25 -10.87 -22.16
CA TYR A 256 -1.32 -11.19 -23.10
C TYR A 256 -1.64 -10.07 -24.09
N PHE A 257 -1.34 -8.82 -23.73
CA PHE A 257 -1.66 -7.64 -24.56
C PHE A 257 -0.42 -6.88 -25.05
N GLY A 258 0.78 -7.25 -24.59
CA GLY A 258 2.05 -6.59 -24.91
C GLY A 258 2.15 -5.17 -24.33
N ASP A 259 2.95 -4.31 -24.97
CA ASP A 259 3.18 -2.90 -24.57
C ASP A 259 1.95 -1.97 -24.78
N LYS A 260 0.83 -2.49 -25.29
CA LYS A 260 -0.41 -1.73 -25.40
C LYS A 260 -1.05 -1.67 -24.03
N THR A 261 -1.13 -0.47 -23.42
CA THR A 261 -1.74 -0.21 -22.10
C THR A 261 -3.01 -1.05 -21.91
N PRO A 262 -2.94 -2.15 -21.14
CA PRO A 262 -4.05 -3.08 -21.04
C PRO A 262 -4.82 -2.87 -19.75
N PRO A 263 -6.12 -3.24 -19.73
CA PRO A 263 -6.85 -3.34 -18.47
C PRO A 263 -6.16 -4.39 -17.57
N ILE A 264 -6.02 -4.06 -16.30
CA ILE A 264 -5.47 -4.96 -15.28
C ILE A 264 -6.53 -6.01 -14.94
N GLY A 265 -6.17 -7.29 -14.99
CA GLY A 265 -7.06 -8.39 -14.56
C GLY A 265 -7.15 -8.48 -13.03
N SER A 266 -8.19 -9.12 -12.49
CA SER A 266 -8.45 -9.19 -11.04
C SER A 266 -7.28 -9.74 -10.23
N TYR A 267 -6.69 -10.85 -10.66
CA TYR A 267 -5.54 -11.44 -9.95
C TYR A 267 -4.32 -10.51 -9.88
N ALA A 268 -4.01 -9.81 -10.98
CA ALA A 268 -2.92 -8.84 -11.00
C ALA A 268 -3.25 -7.62 -10.13
N ALA A 269 -4.52 -7.17 -10.14
CA ALA A 269 -4.98 -6.07 -9.30
C ALA A 269 -4.77 -6.38 -7.81
N ASP A 270 -5.04 -7.61 -7.36
CA ASP A 270 -4.85 -8.02 -5.97
C ASP A 270 -3.37 -8.01 -5.55
N LEU A 271 -2.48 -8.53 -6.40
CA LEU A 271 -1.03 -8.51 -6.14
C LEU A 271 -0.46 -7.09 -6.12
N LEU A 272 -0.87 -6.25 -7.07
CA LEU A 272 -0.47 -4.84 -7.13
C LEU A 272 -1.02 -4.07 -5.93
N LEU A 273 -2.24 -4.36 -5.47
CA LEU A 273 -2.80 -3.72 -4.28
C LEU A 273 -2.01 -4.10 -3.03
N ALA A 274 -1.64 -5.38 -2.91
CA ALA A 274 -0.82 -5.86 -1.79
C ALA A 274 0.55 -5.15 -1.76
N GLU A 275 1.23 -5.03 -2.91
CA GLU A 275 2.53 -4.34 -2.96
C GLU A 275 2.40 -2.83 -2.69
N TYR A 276 1.35 -2.19 -3.22
CA TYR A 276 1.08 -0.78 -2.91
C TYR A 276 0.82 -0.58 -1.41
N ASN A 277 0.03 -1.45 -0.79
CA ASN A 277 -0.26 -1.36 0.64
C ASN A 277 0.99 -1.60 1.49
N LYS A 278 1.91 -2.47 1.06
CA LYS A 278 3.22 -2.63 1.69
C LYS A 278 4.05 -1.35 1.63
N PHE A 279 4.13 -0.70 0.47
CA PHE A 279 4.80 0.60 0.35
C PHE A 279 4.11 1.68 1.20
N LYS A 280 2.77 1.70 1.22
CA LYS A 280 1.98 2.60 2.06
C LYS A 280 2.25 2.40 3.55
N HIS A 281 2.36 1.15 4.02
CA HIS A 281 2.71 0.83 5.40
C HIS A 281 4.11 1.35 5.74
N TYR A 282 5.09 1.14 4.86
CA TYR A 282 6.43 1.72 5.00
C TYR A 282 6.39 3.25 5.13
N VAL A 283 5.66 3.94 4.25
CA VAL A 283 5.52 5.41 4.30
C VAL A 283 4.85 5.85 5.61
N THR A 284 3.74 5.22 5.97
CA THR A 284 2.99 5.52 7.20
C THR A 284 3.88 5.37 8.44
N ALA A 285 4.61 4.26 8.52
CA ALA A 285 5.53 3.98 9.62
C ALA A 285 6.67 5.02 9.70
N ASN A 286 7.27 5.40 8.57
CA ASN A 286 8.30 6.42 8.53
C ASN A 286 7.78 7.80 8.99
N LEU A 287 6.54 8.16 8.63
CA LEU A 287 5.91 9.39 9.11
C LEU A 287 5.65 9.34 10.62
N LEU A 288 5.07 8.24 11.13
CA LEU A 288 4.76 8.05 12.54
C LEU A 288 6.02 7.99 13.42
N ALA A 289 7.08 7.32 12.95
CA ALA A 289 8.38 7.26 13.62
C ALA A 289 8.98 8.65 13.86
N GLN A 290 8.77 9.58 12.94
CA GLN A 290 9.34 10.94 12.99
C GLN A 290 8.39 11.97 13.62
N THR A 291 7.15 11.57 13.93
CA THR A 291 6.12 12.42 14.54
C THR A 291 5.70 11.85 15.90
N GLU A 292 4.73 10.94 15.90
CA GLU A 292 4.11 10.35 17.09
C GLU A 292 5.08 9.58 17.99
N PHE A 293 5.99 8.81 17.39
CA PHE A 293 6.95 7.95 18.10
C PHE A 293 8.38 8.51 18.08
N LYS A 294 8.52 9.83 17.89
CA LYS A 294 9.83 10.47 17.74
C LYS A 294 10.74 10.24 18.94
N GLN A 295 10.22 10.08 20.16
CA GLN A 295 11.07 9.84 21.33
C GLN A 295 11.51 8.38 21.43
N GLU A 296 10.63 7.46 21.09
CA GLU A 296 10.91 6.03 21.07
C GLU A 296 11.91 5.69 19.95
N PHE A 297 11.77 6.29 18.76
CA PHE A 297 12.73 6.11 17.66
C PHE A 297 14.11 6.75 17.92
N LYS A 298 14.24 7.70 18.86
CA LYS A 298 15.57 8.19 19.32
C LYS A 298 16.35 7.14 20.13
N LEU A 299 15.69 6.07 20.58
CA LEU A 299 16.36 4.95 21.24
C LEU A 299 17.12 4.08 20.23
N LEU A 300 16.80 4.18 18.93
CA LEU A 300 17.58 3.56 17.86
C LEU A 300 18.93 4.26 17.75
N LYS A 301 20.00 3.48 17.85
CA LYS A 301 21.37 3.98 17.70
C LYS A 301 22.02 3.31 16.52
N ILE A 302 22.93 4.02 15.87
CA ILE A 302 23.85 3.39 14.91
C ILE A 302 25.10 3.01 15.69
N ASP A 303 25.52 1.76 15.57
CA ASP A 303 26.73 1.23 16.20
C ASP A 303 27.56 0.47 15.16
N ILE A 304 28.79 0.10 15.52
CA ILE A 304 29.74 -0.58 14.66
C ILE A 304 30.08 -1.95 15.26
N ASN A 305 29.87 -3.02 14.50
CA ASN A 305 30.19 -4.37 14.98
C ASN A 305 31.71 -4.66 14.90
N ASP A 306 32.13 -5.83 15.39
CA ASP A 306 33.54 -6.24 15.39
C ASP A 306 34.16 -6.32 13.97
N ASP A 307 33.32 -6.52 12.94
CA ASP A 307 33.70 -6.53 11.53
C ASP A 307 33.78 -5.12 10.90
N LYS A 308 33.60 -4.06 11.72
CA LYS A 308 33.53 -2.65 11.30
C LYS A 308 32.36 -2.30 10.40
N GLU A 309 31.29 -3.11 10.41
CA GLU A 309 30.05 -2.81 9.71
C GLU A 309 29.15 -1.93 10.58
N LEU A 310 28.53 -0.92 9.97
CA LEU A 310 27.49 -0.13 10.62
C LEU A 310 26.23 -0.98 10.75
N PHE A 311 25.62 -0.96 11.93
CA PHE A 311 24.31 -1.56 12.18
C PHE A 311 23.46 -0.65 13.06
N ILE A 312 22.15 -0.91 13.10
CA ILE A 312 21.24 -0.22 14.01
C ILE A 312 21.10 -1.07 15.29
N ASP A 313 21.45 -0.51 16.44
CA ASP A 313 21.23 -1.07 17.78
C ASP A 313 19.83 -0.73 18.27
N PHE A 314 19.05 -1.79 18.56
CA PHE A 314 17.67 -1.73 19.02
C PHE A 314 17.52 -2.06 20.51
N SER A 315 18.61 -2.39 21.21
CA SER A 315 18.55 -2.88 22.59
C SER A 315 17.82 -1.93 23.56
N GLN A 316 17.97 -0.62 23.37
CA GLN A 316 17.29 0.37 24.20
C GLN A 316 15.78 0.42 23.93
N LEU A 317 15.39 0.28 22.66
CA LEU A 317 13.99 0.24 22.25
C LEU A 317 13.32 -1.06 22.72
N GLU A 318 14.03 -2.18 22.64
CA GLU A 318 13.57 -3.47 23.15
C GLU A 318 13.31 -3.43 24.66
N ASN A 319 14.25 -2.87 25.43
CA ASN A 319 14.07 -2.67 26.87
C ASN A 319 12.88 -1.75 27.20
N TYR A 320 12.67 -0.71 26.38
CA TYR A 320 11.51 0.18 26.52
C TYR A 320 10.19 -0.56 26.26
N LEU A 321 10.13 -1.41 25.23
CA LEU A 321 8.94 -2.21 24.92
C LEU A 321 8.63 -3.21 26.05
N ASN A 322 9.63 -3.96 26.51
CA ASN A 322 9.48 -4.97 27.55
C ASN A 322 9.07 -4.40 28.92
N SER A 323 9.47 -3.16 29.23
CA SER A 323 9.09 -2.49 30.48
C SER A 323 7.68 -1.88 30.44
N ASN A 324 7.22 -1.41 29.27
CA ASN A 324 5.93 -0.71 29.12
C ASN A 324 4.75 -1.60 28.72
N GLN A 325 4.99 -2.82 28.23
CA GLN A 325 3.94 -3.83 27.96
C GLN A 325 2.98 -4.07 29.14
N LYS A 326 3.33 -3.68 30.37
CA LYS A 326 2.50 -3.85 31.57
C LYS A 326 1.52 -2.70 31.85
N THR A 327 1.54 -1.60 31.09
CA THR A 327 0.83 -0.36 31.48
C THR A 327 -0.02 0.30 30.41
N ASN A 328 0.21 0.04 29.11
CA ASN A 328 -0.67 0.48 28.02
C ASN A 328 -0.46 -0.37 26.75
N ASP A 329 -1.26 -1.43 26.61
CA ASP A 329 -1.13 -2.44 25.55
C ASP A 329 -1.22 -1.81 24.14
N ALA A 330 -2.11 -0.83 23.93
CA ALA A 330 -2.43 -0.31 22.60
C ALA A 330 -1.34 0.54 21.95
N ARG A 331 -0.71 1.45 22.71
CA ARG A 331 0.38 2.29 22.20
C ARG A 331 1.64 1.47 21.93
N SER A 332 1.91 0.46 22.77
CA SER A 332 3.07 -0.41 22.62
C SER A 332 2.96 -1.26 21.36
N LEU A 333 1.76 -1.77 21.05
CA LEU A 333 1.47 -2.51 19.83
C LEU A 333 1.53 -1.64 18.58
N LEU A 334 1.07 -0.38 18.65
CA LEU A 334 1.31 0.59 17.58
C LEU A 334 2.80 0.72 17.25
N LEU A 335 3.60 0.91 18.29
CA LEU A 335 5.03 1.12 18.13
C LEU A 335 5.68 -0.10 17.47
N GLN A 336 5.25 -1.31 17.79
CA GLN A 336 5.72 -2.53 17.11
C GLN A 336 5.37 -2.52 15.62
N GLU A 337 4.12 -2.21 15.26
CA GLU A 337 3.68 -2.08 13.85
C GLU A 337 4.41 -0.97 13.09
N VAL A 338 4.73 0.14 13.76
CA VAL A 338 5.54 1.22 13.20
C VAL A 338 6.99 0.76 13.01
N ILE A 339 7.54 -0.04 13.92
CA ILE A 339 8.89 -0.61 13.75
C ILE A 339 8.92 -1.59 12.57
N ASP A 340 7.93 -2.48 12.44
CA ASP A 340 7.83 -3.42 11.32
C ASP A 340 7.70 -2.70 9.97
N GLY A 341 6.79 -1.73 9.89
CA GLY A 341 6.63 -0.88 8.70
C GLY A 341 7.91 -0.09 8.36
N TYR A 342 8.58 0.47 9.37
CA TYR A 342 9.81 1.24 9.17
C TYR A 342 10.94 0.38 8.58
N LEU A 343 10.97 -0.90 8.93
CA LEU A 343 11.99 -1.86 8.50
C LEU A 343 11.57 -2.74 7.32
N THR A 344 10.39 -2.50 6.73
CA THR A 344 9.79 -3.33 5.66
C THR A 344 10.73 -3.66 4.50
N TYR A 345 11.58 -2.72 4.09
CA TYR A 345 12.52 -2.90 2.96
C TYR A 345 13.97 -3.20 3.39
N ASN A 346 14.21 -3.47 4.69
CA ASN A 346 15.49 -3.91 5.25
C ASN A 346 15.51 -5.43 5.54
N SER A 347 14.67 -6.21 4.85
CA SER A 347 14.36 -7.59 5.23
C SER A 347 15.53 -8.57 5.24
N ASN A 348 16.62 -8.27 4.52
CA ASN A 348 17.80 -9.12 4.45
C ASN A 348 18.83 -8.79 5.55
N ASP A 349 18.57 -7.77 6.37
CA ASP A 349 19.45 -7.39 7.47
C ASP A 349 19.35 -8.40 8.63
N LYS A 350 20.49 -8.93 9.06
CA LYS A 350 20.59 -9.92 10.16
C LYS A 350 20.00 -9.40 11.48
N TYR A 351 20.11 -8.10 11.74
CA TYR A 351 19.54 -7.44 12.92
C TYR A 351 18.04 -7.23 12.78
N TYR A 352 17.54 -6.92 11.57
CA TYR A 352 16.10 -6.92 11.31
C TYR A 352 15.46 -8.27 11.64
N GLN A 353 16.05 -9.38 11.21
CA GLN A 353 15.55 -10.71 11.55
C GLN A 353 15.59 -10.97 13.05
N SER A 354 16.65 -10.56 13.76
CA SER A 354 16.73 -10.65 15.22
C SER A 354 15.64 -9.86 15.95
N ILE A 355 15.31 -8.66 15.48
CA ILE A 355 14.23 -7.83 16.05
C ILE A 355 12.88 -8.46 15.74
N LYS A 356 12.67 -8.91 14.51
CA LYS A 356 11.45 -9.62 14.13
C LYS A 356 11.23 -10.89 14.96
N ASP A 357 12.31 -11.60 15.28
CA ASP A 357 12.26 -12.78 16.13
C ASP A 357 12.02 -12.42 17.62
N ASN A 358 12.60 -11.33 18.12
CA ASN A 358 12.47 -10.85 19.52
C ASN A 358 11.18 -10.08 19.81
N LEU A 359 10.65 -9.34 18.83
CA LEU A 359 9.32 -8.70 18.90
C LEU A 359 8.19 -9.74 18.93
N GLY A 360 8.54 -11.03 18.79
CA GLY A 360 7.63 -12.07 18.38
C GLY A 360 7.44 -11.95 16.88
N LYS A 361 7.48 -13.09 16.19
CA LYS A 361 6.84 -13.17 14.88
C LYS A 361 5.42 -12.64 15.05
N ASN A 362 4.94 -11.82 14.12
CA ASN A 362 3.51 -11.75 13.79
C ASN A 362 3.06 -13.13 13.21
N THR A 363 3.39 -14.25 13.86
CA THR A 363 2.87 -15.58 13.55
C THR A 363 1.58 -15.77 14.31
N LEU A 364 0.53 -15.87 13.53
CA LEU A 364 -0.86 -16.15 13.90
C LEU A 364 -0.99 -17.54 14.56
N LEU A 365 -0.63 -17.68 15.84
CA LEU A 365 -1.01 -18.76 16.76
C LEU A 365 -0.86 -18.29 18.23
N GLY A 366 -1.96 -18.22 19.00
CA GLY A 366 -2.00 -17.78 20.42
C GLY A 366 -2.79 -16.47 20.63
N ASP A 367 -2.75 -15.90 21.84
CA ASP A 367 -3.36 -14.59 22.20
C ASP A 367 -2.97 -13.47 21.20
N ASN A 368 -3.89 -13.11 20.30
CA ASN A 368 -3.69 -12.26 19.12
C ASN A 368 -4.08 -10.79 19.37
N PHE A 369 -3.45 -9.85 18.67
CA PHE A 369 -3.81 -8.43 18.70
C PHE A 369 -4.01 -7.87 17.29
N TYR A 370 -5.13 -7.16 17.07
CA TYR A 370 -5.47 -6.55 15.78
C TYR A 370 -5.50 -5.03 15.89
N LEU A 371 -5.11 -4.33 14.82
CA LEU A 371 -5.06 -2.88 14.79
C LEU A 371 -6.09 -2.29 13.83
N PHE A 372 -7.03 -1.51 14.36
CA PHE A 372 -8.03 -0.84 13.54
C PHE A 372 -7.53 0.55 13.10
N GLY A 373 -7.36 0.75 11.78
CA GLY A 373 -7.10 2.06 11.16
C GLY A 373 -5.78 2.22 10.42
N LEU A 374 -4.81 1.29 10.51
CA LEU A 374 -3.54 1.37 9.77
C LEU A 374 -3.40 0.43 8.58
N SER A 375 -4.06 -0.72 8.58
CA SER A 375 -3.89 -1.74 7.53
C SER A 375 -4.88 -1.64 6.37
N GLY A 376 -5.85 -0.72 6.41
CA GLY A 376 -6.98 -0.78 5.48
C GLY A 376 -7.70 -2.13 5.56
N HIS A 377 -8.68 -2.37 4.70
CA HIS A 377 -9.54 -3.56 4.77
C HIS A 377 -8.77 -4.87 5.02
N THR A 378 -8.93 -5.45 6.21
CA THR A 378 -8.24 -6.70 6.61
C THR A 378 -9.28 -7.79 6.87
N THR A 379 -9.00 -9.02 6.45
CA THR A 379 -9.78 -10.21 6.81
C THR A 379 -8.95 -11.09 7.71
N VAL A 380 -9.54 -11.54 8.81
CA VAL A 380 -8.87 -12.30 9.86
C VAL A 380 -9.60 -13.63 10.08
N GLU A 381 -8.82 -14.70 10.15
CA GLU A 381 -9.24 -16.01 10.66
C GLU A 381 -8.43 -16.30 11.93
N ASP A 382 -9.10 -16.36 13.07
CA ASP A 382 -8.51 -16.76 14.35
C ASP A 382 -8.66 -18.28 14.54
N THR A 383 -7.69 -18.90 15.23
CA THR A 383 -7.63 -20.36 15.45
C THR A 383 -7.36 -20.79 16.90
N SER A 384 -7.01 -19.87 17.82
CA SER A 384 -6.94 -20.07 19.29
C SER A 384 -6.26 -18.89 20.02
N GLY A 385 -6.71 -18.52 21.23
CA GLY A 385 -6.06 -17.48 22.06
C GLY A 385 -7.02 -16.73 22.99
N SER A 386 -6.51 -15.74 23.73
CA SER A 386 -7.25 -14.58 24.24
C SER A 386 -6.83 -13.35 23.43
N ASP A 387 -7.70 -12.92 22.54
CA ASP A 387 -7.45 -12.03 21.43
C ASP A 387 -8.06 -10.63 21.68
N LYS A 388 -7.38 -9.57 21.21
CA LYS A 388 -7.85 -8.18 21.36
C LYS A 388 -7.82 -7.39 20.06
N LEU A 389 -8.87 -6.64 19.77
CA LEU A 389 -8.86 -5.62 18.72
C LEU A 389 -8.63 -4.25 19.36
N LEU A 390 -7.53 -3.61 18.98
CA LEU A 390 -7.14 -2.30 19.44
C LEU A 390 -7.61 -1.22 18.46
N PHE A 391 -8.41 -0.30 18.97
CA PHE A 391 -8.84 0.89 18.25
C PHE A 391 -7.86 2.01 18.46
N MET A 392 -7.30 2.42 17.32
CA MET A 392 -6.42 3.56 17.17
C MET A 392 -6.95 4.82 17.84
N ASN A 393 -6.08 5.73 18.28
CA ASN A 393 -6.35 7.17 18.10
C ASN A 393 -7.56 7.69 18.93
N ASN A 394 -8.06 8.87 18.58
CA ASN A 394 -9.33 9.40 19.11
C ASN A 394 -10.58 8.63 18.64
N ILE A 395 -10.43 7.43 18.04
CA ILE A 395 -11.56 6.57 17.69
C ILE A 395 -12.26 6.20 18.99
N LYS A 396 -13.53 6.55 19.09
CA LYS A 396 -14.38 6.20 20.22
C LYS A 396 -15.24 5.01 19.83
N ALA A 397 -15.72 4.27 20.83
CA ALA A 397 -16.70 3.19 20.64
C ALA A 397 -17.92 3.62 19.80
N LYS A 398 -18.31 4.89 19.88
CA LYS A 398 -19.40 5.47 19.10
C LYS A 398 -19.07 5.76 17.63
N ASP A 399 -17.80 5.68 17.23
CA ASP A 399 -17.32 6.00 15.87
C ASP A 399 -17.18 4.73 15.01
N ILE A 400 -17.57 3.57 15.56
CA ILE A 400 -17.47 2.26 14.92
C ILE A 400 -18.82 1.53 14.96
N ILE A 401 -19.02 0.63 14.00
CA ILE A 401 -20.21 -0.21 13.85
C ILE A 401 -19.73 -1.66 13.70
N PHE A 402 -20.32 -2.58 14.47
CA PHE A 402 -20.13 -4.02 14.27
C PHE A 402 -21.22 -4.51 13.33
N SER A 403 -20.86 -4.98 12.15
CA SER A 403 -21.81 -5.46 11.14
C SER A 403 -21.69 -6.97 10.99
N ARG A 404 -22.74 -7.69 11.34
CA ARG A 404 -22.85 -9.14 11.13
C ARG A 404 -23.40 -9.46 9.76
N GLN A 405 -22.77 -10.39 9.06
CA GLN A 405 -23.34 -11.06 7.90
C GLN A 405 -23.09 -12.57 7.99
N GLY A 406 -24.16 -13.35 8.13
CA GLY A 406 -24.05 -14.78 8.40
C GLY A 406 -23.32 -15.05 9.72
N ALA A 407 -22.23 -15.84 9.67
CA ALA A 407 -21.39 -16.16 10.83
C ALA A 407 -20.25 -15.16 11.08
N ASN A 408 -20.06 -14.19 10.18
CA ASN A 408 -18.92 -13.27 10.20
C ASN A 408 -19.32 -11.91 10.80
N ILE A 409 -18.35 -11.23 11.40
CA ILE A 409 -18.48 -9.84 11.87
C ILE A 409 -17.48 -8.96 11.15
N THR A 410 -17.96 -7.85 10.60
CA THR A 410 -17.12 -6.77 10.11
C THR A 410 -17.25 -5.57 11.02
N VAL A 411 -16.17 -5.18 11.69
CA VAL A 411 -16.08 -3.88 12.35
C VAL A 411 -15.77 -2.84 11.30
N LYS A 412 -16.54 -1.75 11.27
CA LYS A 412 -16.39 -0.65 10.30
C LYS A 412 -16.34 0.68 11.03
N SER A 413 -15.56 1.62 10.54
CA SER A 413 -15.68 3.02 10.95
C SER A 413 -16.97 3.61 10.37
N ILE A 414 -17.58 4.56 11.06
CA ILE A 414 -18.82 5.21 10.58
C ILE A 414 -18.62 5.92 9.23
N ASP A 415 -17.42 6.44 8.97
CA ASP A 415 -17.06 7.02 7.67
C ASP A 415 -16.90 5.97 6.55
N GLY A 416 -16.81 4.69 6.91
CA GLY A 416 -16.64 3.57 5.97
C GLY A 416 -15.19 3.36 5.48
N ASN A 417 -14.24 4.19 5.92
CA ASN A 417 -12.88 4.20 5.40
C ASN A 417 -11.98 3.10 5.98
N SER A 418 -12.38 2.50 7.11
CA SER A 418 -11.68 1.39 7.74
C SER A 418 -12.65 0.26 8.03
N SER A 419 -12.23 -0.97 7.76
CA SER A 419 -12.96 -2.14 8.22
C SER A 419 -12.06 -3.34 8.49
N ILE A 420 -12.45 -4.19 9.43
CA ILE A 420 -11.84 -5.49 9.66
C ILE A 420 -12.93 -6.55 9.77
N THR A 421 -12.77 -7.67 9.05
CA THR A 421 -13.73 -8.78 9.09
C THR A 421 -13.14 -9.97 9.83
N PHE A 422 -13.84 -10.39 10.88
CA PHE A 422 -13.63 -11.61 11.64
C PHE A 422 -14.57 -12.69 11.11
N LYS A 423 -14.01 -13.81 10.66
CA LYS A 423 -14.81 -14.93 10.16
C LYS A 423 -15.24 -15.87 11.27
N ASN A 424 -16.41 -16.50 11.11
CA ASN A 424 -16.92 -17.57 11.98
C ASN A 424 -17.00 -17.20 13.48
N VAL A 425 -17.30 -15.93 13.76
CA VAL A 425 -17.51 -15.40 15.12
C VAL A 425 -18.73 -16.04 15.78
N PHE A 426 -19.79 -16.29 15.00
CA PHE A 426 -21.00 -16.93 15.49
C PHE A 426 -21.06 -18.40 15.07
N LYS A 427 -21.53 -19.25 15.99
CA LYS A 427 -21.70 -20.70 15.74
C LYS A 427 -22.75 -21.03 14.68
N ASP A 428 -23.69 -20.13 14.45
CA ASP A 428 -24.74 -20.26 13.43
C ASP A 428 -24.87 -18.93 12.68
N ALA A 429 -25.09 -19.01 11.37
CA ALA A 429 -25.34 -17.88 10.51
C ALA A 429 -26.71 -17.20 10.73
N LYS A 430 -27.67 -17.87 11.39
CA LYS A 430 -29.08 -17.42 11.48
C LYS A 430 -29.48 -16.69 12.76
N SER A 431 -28.73 -16.86 13.86
CA SER A 431 -29.09 -16.25 15.15
C SER A 431 -27.88 -15.82 15.96
N VAL A 432 -28.01 -14.71 16.69
CA VAL A 432 -27.07 -14.28 17.75
C VAL A 432 -27.25 -15.07 19.04
N LYS A 433 -28.42 -15.70 19.27
CA LYS A 433 -28.70 -16.56 20.44
C LYS A 433 -27.91 -17.87 20.44
N SER A 434 -27.41 -18.31 19.29
CA SER A 434 -26.59 -19.52 19.16
C SER A 434 -25.22 -19.41 19.84
N GLY A 435 -24.90 -18.24 20.40
CA GLY A 435 -23.68 -17.97 21.16
C GLY A 435 -22.49 -17.68 20.26
N ILE A 436 -21.52 -16.99 20.85
CA ILE A 436 -20.25 -16.67 20.23
C ILE A 436 -19.35 -17.91 20.24
N ASN A 437 -18.55 -18.07 19.20
CA ASN A 437 -17.59 -19.13 19.09
C ASN A 437 -16.33 -18.79 19.90
N ASN A 438 -16.35 -19.05 21.22
CA ASN A 438 -15.25 -18.74 22.15
C ASN A 438 -13.90 -19.39 21.80
N ASP A 439 -13.84 -20.29 20.81
CA ASP A 439 -12.58 -20.90 20.38
C ASP A 439 -11.90 -20.09 19.24
N ASN A 440 -12.60 -19.14 18.59
CA ASN A 440 -12.14 -18.40 17.39
C ASN A 440 -12.63 -16.93 17.34
N VAL A 441 -12.56 -16.15 18.42
CA VAL A 441 -13.11 -14.79 18.46
C VAL A 441 -12.24 -13.80 19.22
N ILE A 442 -12.41 -12.51 18.94
CA ILE A 442 -11.78 -11.43 19.71
C ILE A 442 -12.48 -11.26 21.06
N GLU A 443 -11.82 -11.54 22.18
CA GLU A 443 -12.41 -11.39 23.51
C GLU A 443 -12.58 -9.92 23.95
N GLU A 444 -11.68 -9.02 23.51
CA GLU A 444 -11.67 -7.64 24.00
C GLU A 444 -11.44 -6.58 22.90
N PHE A 445 -12.29 -5.55 22.88
CA PHE A 445 -12.18 -4.38 21.99
C PHE A 445 -11.64 -3.19 22.79
N VAL A 446 -10.35 -2.87 22.68
CA VAL A 446 -9.70 -1.86 23.53
C VAL A 446 -9.47 -0.56 22.75
N PHE A 447 -9.89 0.56 23.31
CA PHE A 447 -9.70 1.89 22.74
C PHE A 447 -8.51 2.60 23.38
N ALA A 448 -7.89 3.53 22.65
CA ALA A 448 -6.70 4.25 23.11
C ALA A 448 -6.89 5.01 24.45
N ASN A 449 -8.13 5.38 24.79
CA ASN A 449 -8.45 6.02 26.08
C ASN A 449 -8.63 5.03 27.25
N GLY A 450 -8.39 3.73 27.02
CA GLY A 450 -8.57 2.65 27.99
C GLY A 450 -10.00 2.11 28.09
N THR A 451 -10.95 2.64 27.31
CA THR A 451 -12.30 2.04 27.19
C THR A 451 -12.16 0.65 26.60
N LYS A 452 -12.96 -0.29 27.09
CA LYS A 452 -13.03 -1.67 26.61
C LYS A 452 -14.49 -1.97 26.26
N LEU A 453 -14.73 -2.60 25.12
CA LEU A 453 -16.00 -3.28 24.85
C LEU A 453 -15.74 -4.78 24.90
N THR A 454 -16.69 -5.49 25.50
CA THR A 454 -16.83 -6.94 25.43
C THR A 454 -17.82 -7.30 24.34
N TRP A 455 -17.91 -8.58 23.99
CA TRP A 455 -19.01 -9.03 23.14
C TRP A 455 -20.39 -8.78 23.73
N ASP A 456 -20.55 -8.82 25.06
CA ASP A 456 -21.82 -8.47 25.69
C ASP A 456 -22.20 -7.02 25.40
N ASP A 457 -21.23 -6.09 25.44
CA ASP A 457 -21.45 -4.69 25.07
C ASP A 457 -21.77 -4.55 23.58
N VAL A 458 -21.07 -5.30 22.72
CA VAL A 458 -21.29 -5.27 21.28
C VAL A 458 -22.69 -5.77 20.93
N LEU A 459 -23.07 -6.94 21.45
CA LEU A 459 -24.37 -7.57 21.24
C LEU A 459 -25.52 -6.72 21.79
N LYS A 460 -25.26 -5.92 22.84
CA LYS A 460 -26.30 -5.14 23.48
C LYS A 460 -26.65 -3.85 22.73
N ASP A 461 -25.66 -3.11 22.24
CA ASP A 461 -25.88 -1.74 21.75
C ASP A 461 -25.05 -1.34 20.51
N HIS A 462 -24.20 -2.21 19.95
CA HIS A 462 -23.30 -1.86 18.83
C HIS A 462 -23.40 -2.77 17.59
N LEU A 463 -24.30 -3.75 17.59
CA LEU A 463 -24.44 -4.73 16.51
C LEU A 463 -25.49 -4.33 15.46
N GLN A 464 -25.08 -4.35 14.20
CA GLN A 464 -25.94 -4.29 13.03
C GLN A 464 -25.96 -5.64 12.32
N MET A 465 -27.13 -6.23 12.11
CA MET A 465 -27.32 -7.45 11.34
C MET A 465 -27.70 -7.13 9.90
N VAL A 466 -26.94 -7.66 8.94
CA VAL A 466 -27.17 -7.46 7.51
C VAL A 466 -27.30 -8.82 6.83
N GLY A 467 -28.38 -9.01 6.08
CA GLY A 467 -28.55 -10.21 5.26
C GLY A 467 -27.77 -10.14 3.95
N SER A 468 -28.09 -11.04 3.04
CA SER A 468 -27.40 -11.27 1.78
C SER A 468 -28.19 -10.64 0.62
N ASN A 469 -27.97 -11.14 -0.59
CA ASN A 469 -28.82 -10.82 -1.75
C ASN A 469 -29.90 -11.90 -2.00
N GLY A 470 -29.99 -12.90 -1.12
CA GLY A 470 -30.99 -13.96 -1.16
C GLY A 470 -32.01 -13.80 -0.03
N ASN A 471 -32.94 -14.75 0.07
CA ASN A 471 -33.94 -14.74 1.14
C ASN A 471 -33.31 -15.20 2.46
N ASP A 472 -33.26 -14.30 3.43
CA ASP A 472 -32.60 -14.52 4.71
C ASP A 472 -33.59 -14.62 5.88
N THR A 473 -33.10 -15.17 6.98
CA THR A 473 -33.78 -15.19 8.27
C THR A 473 -32.83 -14.60 9.29
N LEU A 474 -33.12 -13.37 9.75
CA LEU A 474 -32.33 -12.65 10.73
C LEU A 474 -33.07 -12.63 12.06
N LEU A 475 -32.48 -13.26 13.08
CA LEU A 475 -32.99 -13.30 14.44
C LEU A 475 -32.00 -12.56 15.36
N GLY A 476 -32.42 -11.41 15.87
CA GLY A 476 -31.68 -10.53 16.77
C GLY A 476 -31.59 -11.04 18.20
N SER A 477 -31.11 -10.16 19.07
CA SER A 477 -30.58 -10.45 20.39
C SER A 477 -31.58 -10.11 21.51
N THR A 478 -31.06 -9.85 22.70
CA THR A 478 -31.81 -9.28 23.83
C THR A 478 -31.49 -7.79 24.05
N GLY A 479 -30.74 -7.17 23.12
CA GLY A 479 -30.31 -5.78 23.13
C GLY A 479 -30.95 -4.98 21.99
N ASN A 480 -30.54 -3.72 21.83
CA ASN A 480 -31.11 -2.87 20.78
C ASN A 480 -30.45 -3.18 19.43
N ASP A 481 -31.13 -3.94 18.56
CA ASP A 481 -30.53 -4.39 17.31
C ASP A 481 -30.86 -3.49 16.11
N ILE A 482 -29.94 -3.37 15.17
CA ILE A 482 -30.20 -2.76 13.85
C ILE A 482 -30.22 -3.86 12.79
N LEU A 483 -31.37 -4.15 12.18
CA LEU A 483 -31.54 -5.24 11.22
C LEU A 483 -31.79 -4.70 9.81
N SER A 484 -31.11 -5.26 8.81
CA SER A 484 -31.31 -4.98 7.39
C SER A 484 -31.32 -6.30 6.62
N GLY A 485 -32.45 -6.65 6.00
CA GLY A 485 -32.57 -7.89 5.20
C GLY A 485 -31.59 -7.94 4.03
N GLY A 486 -31.39 -6.79 3.38
CA GLY A 486 -30.64 -6.75 2.12
C GLY A 486 -31.60 -6.96 0.97
N LYS A 487 -31.17 -7.61 -0.11
CA LYS A 487 -32.10 -7.95 -1.21
C LYS A 487 -32.62 -9.34 -0.98
N GLY A 488 -33.90 -9.57 -1.24
CA GLY A 488 -34.50 -10.89 -1.08
C GLY A 488 -35.96 -10.77 -0.70
N ASN A 489 -36.50 -11.81 -0.09
CA ASN A 489 -37.72 -11.70 0.69
C ASN A 489 -37.36 -12.22 2.07
N ASP A 490 -37.09 -11.30 2.99
CA ASP A 490 -36.40 -11.64 4.23
C ASP A 490 -37.38 -11.77 5.39
N PHE A 491 -37.00 -12.57 6.38
CA PHE A 491 -37.68 -12.68 7.66
C PHE A 491 -36.81 -12.06 8.76
N LEU A 492 -37.32 -11.02 9.42
CA LEU A 492 -36.61 -10.22 10.40
C LEU A 492 -37.33 -10.28 11.75
N SER A 493 -36.61 -10.61 12.81
CA SER A 493 -37.11 -10.57 14.19
C SER A 493 -36.01 -9.99 15.08
N GLY A 494 -36.24 -8.82 15.66
CA GLY A 494 -35.23 -8.09 16.45
C GLY A 494 -35.01 -8.68 17.83
N GLY A 495 -36.07 -9.21 18.45
CA GLY A 495 -35.96 -9.89 19.73
C GLY A 495 -36.41 -9.00 20.88
N GLU A 496 -35.57 -8.81 21.89
CA GLU A 496 -35.86 -7.90 23.02
C GLU A 496 -35.05 -6.64 22.86
N GLY A 497 -35.60 -5.48 23.24
CA GLY A 497 -34.90 -4.20 23.09
C GLY A 497 -35.64 -3.30 22.11
N ASN A 498 -35.12 -2.09 21.92
CA ASN A 498 -35.65 -1.14 20.94
C ASN A 498 -34.96 -1.37 19.61
N ASP A 499 -35.58 -2.14 18.71
CA ASP A 499 -34.94 -2.56 17.47
C ASP A 499 -35.18 -1.58 16.33
N THR A 500 -34.23 -1.47 15.41
CA THR A 500 -34.38 -0.68 14.18
C THR A 500 -34.30 -1.57 12.94
N TYR A 501 -35.38 -1.66 12.18
CA TYR A 501 -35.46 -2.36 10.90
C TYR A 501 -35.23 -1.39 9.75
N ILE A 502 -34.11 -1.53 9.05
CA ILE A 502 -33.76 -0.74 7.87
C ILE A 502 -34.34 -1.40 6.62
N PHE A 503 -35.04 -0.60 5.80
CA PHE A 503 -35.56 -1.05 4.51
C PHE A 503 -35.20 -0.05 3.39
N ASN A 504 -34.60 -0.54 2.32
CA ASN A 504 -34.17 0.23 1.15
C ASN A 504 -34.93 -0.18 -0.13
N LEU A 505 -34.80 0.64 -1.18
CA LEU A 505 -35.35 0.28 -2.49
C LEU A 505 -34.57 -0.89 -3.09
N GLY A 506 -35.29 -1.93 -3.47
CA GLY A 506 -34.71 -3.15 -4.04
C GLY A 506 -34.57 -4.29 -3.03
N ASP A 507 -34.94 -4.05 -1.77
CA ASP A 507 -34.85 -5.04 -0.70
C ASP A 507 -35.87 -6.17 -0.87
N GLY A 508 -37.02 -5.89 -1.50
CA GLY A 508 -37.99 -6.92 -1.90
C GLY A 508 -39.21 -7.00 -0.97
N HIS A 509 -39.68 -8.21 -0.66
CA HIS A 509 -40.89 -8.44 0.15
C HIS A 509 -40.57 -9.01 1.54
N ASP A 510 -40.20 -8.12 2.46
CA ASP A 510 -39.74 -8.52 3.79
C ASP A 510 -40.90 -8.72 4.77
N THR A 511 -40.66 -9.58 5.76
CA THR A 511 -41.57 -9.85 6.87
C THR A 511 -40.86 -9.56 8.20
N ILE A 512 -41.43 -8.64 8.97
CA ILE A 512 -41.00 -8.37 10.35
C ILE A 512 -41.95 -9.11 11.29
N ASP A 513 -41.39 -9.99 12.12
CA ASP A 513 -42.10 -10.67 13.21
C ASP A 513 -41.37 -10.41 14.53
N ASN A 514 -41.59 -9.22 15.09
CA ASN A 514 -41.00 -8.90 16.37
C ASN A 514 -41.91 -9.38 17.50
N GLN A 515 -41.45 -10.38 18.25
CA GLN A 515 -42.26 -10.95 19.33
C GLN A 515 -42.02 -10.25 20.66
N GLY A 516 -40.95 -9.43 20.80
CA GLY A 516 -40.65 -8.61 21.98
C GLY A 516 -40.52 -9.42 23.27
N GLN A 517 -40.16 -8.76 24.38
CA GLN A 517 -40.35 -9.35 25.72
C GLN A 517 -41.24 -8.49 26.62
N PHE A 518 -42.06 -9.19 27.40
CA PHE A 518 -42.96 -8.56 28.37
C PHE A 518 -42.20 -8.21 29.63
N LYS A 519 -42.33 -6.97 30.07
CA LYS A 519 -41.91 -6.58 31.41
C LYS A 519 -43.09 -6.68 32.36
N TYR A 520 -42.86 -7.27 33.51
CA TYR A 520 -43.87 -7.36 34.56
C TYR A 520 -44.09 -5.98 35.21
N VAL A 521 -45.33 -5.50 35.19
CA VAL A 521 -45.79 -4.23 35.78
C VAL A 521 -46.73 -4.48 36.98
N GLY A 522 -46.32 -5.38 37.88
CA GLY A 522 -47.03 -5.73 39.12
C GLY A 522 -47.76 -7.08 39.05
N PHE A 523 -48.38 -7.51 40.16
CA PHE A 523 -48.80 -8.91 40.44
C PHE A 523 -49.60 -9.68 39.36
N TRP A 524 -50.17 -8.99 38.36
CA TRP A 524 -50.92 -9.60 37.23
C TRP A 524 -50.73 -8.86 35.89
N GLY A 525 -49.74 -7.96 35.80
CA GLY A 525 -49.57 -7.08 34.63
C GLY A 525 -48.28 -7.39 33.88
N GLU A 526 -48.38 -7.55 32.57
CA GLU A 526 -47.25 -7.63 31.64
C GLU A 526 -47.45 -6.55 30.59
N GLU A 527 -46.44 -5.72 30.37
CA GLU A 527 -46.45 -4.70 29.32
C GLU A 527 -45.20 -4.83 28.46
N LYS A 528 -45.39 -4.67 27.15
CA LYS A 528 -44.28 -4.44 26.23
C LYS A 528 -43.77 -3.02 26.44
N THR A 529 -42.48 -2.91 26.73
CA THR A 529 -41.82 -1.61 26.96
C THR A 529 -40.81 -1.26 25.86
N ASP A 530 -40.55 -2.20 24.96
CA ASP A 530 -39.77 -2.00 23.75
C ASP A 530 -40.53 -1.11 22.75
N VAL A 531 -39.78 -0.23 22.09
CA VAL A 531 -40.26 0.66 21.04
C VAL A 531 -39.37 0.47 19.82
N ASP A 532 -39.90 -0.23 18.83
CA ASP A 532 -39.19 -0.52 17.60
C ASP A 532 -39.30 0.61 16.58
N ILE A 533 -38.39 0.65 15.63
CA ILE A 533 -38.35 1.64 14.56
C ILE A 533 -38.25 0.92 13.22
N ILE A 534 -39.14 1.26 12.29
CA ILE A 534 -38.92 0.95 10.88
C ILE A 534 -38.33 2.20 10.24
N ARG A 535 -37.14 2.07 9.67
CA ARG A 535 -36.40 3.16 9.05
C ARG A 535 -36.28 2.94 7.56
N PHE A 536 -36.94 3.80 6.79
CA PHE A 536 -36.84 3.78 5.34
C PHE A 536 -35.59 4.51 4.86
N GLY A 537 -34.83 3.85 3.99
CA GLY A 537 -33.59 4.36 3.42
C GLY A 537 -33.80 5.49 2.40
N LYS A 538 -32.67 6.10 1.98
CA LYS A 538 -32.65 7.25 1.08
C LYS A 538 -33.44 6.98 -0.21
N GLY A 539 -34.33 7.90 -0.57
CA GLY A 539 -35.13 7.84 -1.79
C GLY A 539 -36.53 7.23 -1.60
N ILE A 540 -36.83 6.64 -0.44
CA ILE A 540 -38.20 6.25 -0.06
C ILE A 540 -38.83 7.42 0.70
N ARG A 541 -39.87 7.99 0.11
CA ARG A 541 -40.61 9.11 0.72
C ARG A 541 -41.95 8.63 1.28
N ALA A 542 -42.46 9.35 2.27
CA ALA A 542 -43.75 9.05 2.89
C ALA A 542 -44.92 8.96 1.88
N ASP A 543 -44.90 9.78 0.81
CA ASP A 543 -45.92 9.78 -0.25
C ASP A 543 -45.89 8.52 -1.14
N MET A 544 -44.83 7.71 -1.07
CA MET A 544 -44.71 6.44 -1.78
C MET A 544 -45.37 5.29 -1.02
N LEU A 545 -45.52 5.41 0.31
CA LEU A 545 -46.00 4.33 1.15
C LEU A 545 -47.52 4.15 1.03
N ARG A 546 -47.96 2.90 0.86
CA ARG A 546 -49.35 2.49 0.88
C ARG A 546 -49.52 1.42 1.94
N SER A 547 -50.23 1.75 3.01
CA SER A 547 -50.54 0.80 4.08
C SER A 547 -51.83 0.04 3.79
N ALA A 548 -51.83 -1.25 4.09
CA ALA A 548 -52.99 -2.11 4.02
C ALA A 548 -52.99 -3.06 5.22
N ARG A 549 -54.17 -3.40 5.72
CA ARG A 549 -54.34 -4.44 6.73
C ARG A 549 -54.66 -5.76 6.05
N LYS A 550 -53.96 -6.84 6.45
CA LYS A 550 -54.30 -8.21 6.07
C LYS A 550 -54.36 -9.08 7.33
N ASN A 551 -55.56 -9.48 7.74
CA ASN A 551 -55.80 -10.16 9.01
C ASN A 551 -55.29 -9.33 10.22
N LYS A 552 -54.32 -9.85 10.97
CA LYS A 552 -53.63 -9.14 12.07
C LYS A 552 -52.40 -8.35 11.61
N ASP A 553 -51.98 -8.48 10.35
CA ASP A 553 -50.72 -7.93 9.84
C ASP A 553 -50.93 -6.54 9.20
N LEU A 554 -49.92 -5.68 9.33
CA LEU A 554 -49.80 -4.42 8.58
C LEU A 554 -48.86 -4.63 7.40
N ILE A 555 -49.32 -4.34 6.20
CA ILE A 555 -48.53 -4.38 4.98
C ILE A 555 -48.26 -2.94 4.54
N ILE A 556 -47.00 -2.59 4.36
CA ILE A 556 -46.57 -1.30 3.80
C ILE A 556 -45.97 -1.59 2.43
N SER A 557 -46.67 -1.22 1.35
CA SER A 557 -46.19 -1.34 -0.02
C SER A 557 -45.59 -0.02 -0.49
N ILE A 558 -44.43 -0.10 -1.16
CA ILE A 558 -43.77 1.05 -1.79
C ILE A 558 -44.00 1.01 -3.30
N ASP A 559 -43.81 -0.17 -3.90
CA ASP A 559 -44.13 -0.45 -5.31
C ASP A 559 -44.47 -1.94 -5.50
N LYS A 560 -44.45 -2.43 -6.75
CA LYS A 560 -44.78 -3.83 -7.06
C LYS A 560 -43.73 -4.85 -6.59
N LYS A 561 -42.50 -4.41 -6.33
CA LYS A 561 -41.36 -5.25 -5.96
C LYS A 561 -40.95 -5.05 -4.49
N ASN A 562 -41.38 -3.95 -3.87
CA ASN A 562 -40.93 -3.56 -2.54
C ASN A 562 -42.11 -3.45 -1.56
N SER A 563 -42.11 -4.27 -0.51
CA SER A 563 -43.08 -4.17 0.59
C SER A 563 -42.56 -4.75 1.88
N ILE A 564 -43.05 -4.23 3.01
CA ILE A 564 -42.80 -4.79 4.34
C ILE A 564 -44.12 -5.31 4.91
N THR A 565 -44.12 -6.53 5.43
CA THR A 565 -45.23 -7.10 6.21
C THR A 565 -44.83 -7.16 7.68
N ILE A 566 -45.54 -6.42 8.53
CA ILE A 566 -45.34 -6.44 9.98
C ILE A 566 -46.40 -7.35 10.59
N LYS A 567 -45.95 -8.47 11.14
CA LYS A 567 -46.82 -9.48 11.74
C LYS A 567 -47.52 -8.94 12.97
N ASN A 568 -48.78 -9.33 13.14
CA ASN A 568 -49.54 -9.07 14.37
C ASN A 568 -49.68 -7.59 14.78
N TRP A 569 -49.43 -6.63 13.88
CA TRP A 569 -49.57 -5.19 14.15
C TRP A 569 -50.92 -4.80 14.77
N PHE A 570 -52.01 -5.40 14.30
CA PHE A 570 -53.37 -5.13 14.75
C PHE A 570 -53.90 -6.15 15.77
N SER A 571 -53.01 -6.93 16.39
CA SER A 571 -53.37 -7.76 17.55
C SER A 571 -53.67 -6.86 18.77
N THR A 572 -54.18 -7.46 19.84
CA THR A 572 -54.56 -6.74 21.07
C THR A 572 -53.94 -7.40 22.29
N GLY A 573 -53.69 -6.61 23.34
CA GLY A 573 -53.05 -7.10 24.57
C GLY A 573 -51.57 -7.36 24.35
N ASN A 574 -51.05 -8.41 24.98
CA ASN A 574 -49.62 -8.74 24.99
C ASN A 574 -49.06 -8.96 23.56
N GLU A 575 -49.87 -9.41 22.60
CA GLU A 575 -49.39 -9.66 21.23
C GLU A 575 -49.10 -8.38 20.40
N GLN A 576 -49.46 -7.17 20.88
CA GLN A 576 -49.42 -5.94 20.07
C GLN A 576 -48.01 -5.35 19.98
N LEU A 577 -47.58 -5.02 18.76
CA LEU A 577 -46.31 -4.32 18.52
C LEU A 577 -46.41 -2.82 18.81
N ILE A 578 -45.39 -2.28 19.48
CA ILE A 578 -45.20 -0.83 19.67
C ILE A 578 -44.04 -0.41 18.76
N ALA A 579 -44.35 0.24 17.64
CA ALA A 579 -43.31 0.73 16.73
C ALA A 579 -43.58 2.14 16.21
N ARG A 580 -42.50 2.83 15.85
CA ARG A 580 -42.47 4.12 15.17
C ARG A 580 -41.94 3.94 13.74
N VAL A 581 -42.37 4.82 12.83
CA VAL A 581 -41.85 4.88 11.47
C VAL A 581 -41.02 6.15 11.28
N ASP A 582 -39.77 5.98 10.86
CA ASP A 582 -38.81 7.06 10.59
C ASP A 582 -38.36 7.08 9.12
N TYR A 583 -37.95 8.26 8.65
CA TYR A 583 -37.48 8.52 7.29
C TYR A 583 -36.10 9.19 7.34
N PHE A 584 -35.23 8.86 6.36
CA PHE A 584 -33.94 9.53 6.14
C PHE A 584 -34.05 10.76 5.24
#